data_AF-A0AAQ3XEL7-F1
#
_entry.id   AF-A0AAQ3XEL7-F1
#
_cell.length_a   1.000
_cell.length_b   1.000
_cell.length_c   1.000
_cell.angle_alpha   90.00
_cell.angle_beta   90.00
_cell.angle_gamma   90.00
#
_symmetry.space_group_name_H-M   'P 1'
#
loop_
_entity.id
_entity.type
_entity.pdbx_description
1 polymer ?
#
loop_
_entity_poly.entity_id
_entity_poly.type
_entity_poly.pdbx_seq_one_letter_code
_entity_poly.pdbx_strand_id
1 'polypeptide(L)'
;MPFPKLEHIVRRFERTPVQECFFTFSAASVKKLKARANGEIAGATTATATISSLQAVLAHLWRAVCRARRLAREQATFYSVVVGCRGRVPGIPPGYVGNAMVIGKAEATVGDIEEKGLGWTAWQLNRAVASFDEAAMSESLEQWVRDPDFVS
;
A
#
# COMPACT_ATOMS: atom_id res chain seq x y z
N MET A 1 -17.74 0.07 -36.70
CA MET A 1 -18.12 0.73 -35.43
C MET A 1 -17.24 1.97 -35.27
N PRO A 2 -17.78 3.16 -35.00
CA PRO A 2 -16.96 4.32 -34.73
C PRO A 2 -16.44 4.23 -33.29
N PHE A 3 -15.11 4.23 -33.11
CA PHE A 3 -14.52 4.34 -31.79
C PHE A 3 -14.83 5.73 -31.23
N PRO A 4 -15.35 5.85 -29.99
CA PRO A 4 -15.50 7.15 -29.35
C PRO A 4 -14.12 7.82 -29.27
N LYS A 5 -14.06 9.11 -29.59
CA LYS A 5 -12.80 9.86 -29.49
C LYS A 5 -12.28 9.80 -28.05
N LEU A 6 -10.97 9.68 -27.90
CA LEU A 6 -10.30 9.51 -26.61
C LEU A 6 -10.71 10.57 -25.57
N GLU A 7 -10.99 11.79 -26.03
CA GLU A 7 -11.48 12.90 -25.21
C GLU A 7 -12.85 12.67 -24.55
N HIS A 8 -13.71 11.80 -25.12
CA HIS A 8 -15.00 11.41 -24.54
C HIS A 8 -14.88 10.20 -23.60
N ILE A 9 -13.77 9.46 -23.67
CA ILE A 9 -13.49 8.29 -22.83
C ILE A 9 -12.69 8.71 -21.58
N VAL A 10 -11.76 9.65 -21.75
CA VAL A 10 -10.87 10.10 -20.69
C VAL A 10 -11.57 11.16 -19.84
N ARG A 11 -12.10 10.74 -18.70
CA ARG A 11 -12.52 11.66 -17.64
C ARG A 11 -11.26 12.34 -17.09
N ARG A 12 -11.03 13.60 -17.45
CA ARG A 12 -9.91 14.37 -16.88
C ARG A 12 -10.18 14.55 -15.39
N PHE A 13 -9.33 13.94 -14.57
CA PHE A 13 -9.38 14.11 -13.13
C PHE A 13 -8.95 15.54 -12.79
N GLU A 14 -9.93 16.40 -12.50
CA GLU A 14 -9.67 17.74 -11.98
C GLU A 14 -9.17 17.61 -10.54
N ARG A 15 -7.84 17.72 -10.36
CA ARG A 15 -7.24 17.72 -9.03
C ARG A 15 -7.59 19.02 -8.32
N THR A 16 -8.10 18.93 -7.10
CA THR A 16 -8.12 20.06 -6.17
C THR A 16 -6.69 20.62 -6.06
N PRO A 17 -6.48 21.95 -6.12
CA PRO A 17 -5.16 22.52 -5.93
C PRO A 17 -4.58 22.08 -4.58
N VAL A 18 -3.45 21.38 -4.62
CA VAL A 18 -2.71 20.93 -3.44
C VAL A 18 -1.31 21.49 -3.48
N GLN A 19 -0.75 21.79 -2.31
CA GLN A 19 0.66 22.11 -2.20
C GLN A 19 1.47 20.83 -2.10
N GLU A 20 2.43 20.66 -3.00
CA GLU A 20 3.36 19.54 -2.99
C GLU A 20 4.58 19.88 -2.12
N CYS A 21 5.06 18.91 -1.35
CA CYS A 21 6.28 19.05 -0.57
C CYS A 21 7.03 17.71 -0.48
N PHE A 22 8.35 17.80 -0.35
CA PHE A 22 9.22 16.63 -0.23
C PHE A 22 9.71 16.48 1.21
N PHE A 23 9.54 15.28 1.75
CA PHE A 23 10.08 14.90 3.05
C PHE A 23 11.25 13.93 2.86
N THR A 24 12.43 14.34 3.32
CA THR A 24 13.63 13.50 3.26
C THR A 24 13.84 12.76 4.58
N PHE A 25 13.90 11.44 4.51
CA PHE A 25 14.26 10.59 5.66
C PHE A 25 15.73 10.18 5.54
N SER A 26 16.55 10.57 6.52
CA SER A 26 17.94 10.12 6.57
C SER A 26 18.04 8.61 6.82
N ALA A 27 19.14 7.98 6.41
CA ALA A 27 19.40 6.56 6.70
C ALA A 27 19.33 6.25 8.20
N ALA A 28 19.81 7.16 9.05
CA ALA A 28 19.73 7.03 10.51
C ALA A 28 18.27 7.07 11.00
N SER A 29 17.45 7.98 10.47
CA SER A 29 16.02 8.07 10.79
C SER A 29 15.26 6.82 10.37
N VAL A 30 15.53 6.29 9.17
CA VAL A 30 14.93 5.05 8.67
C VAL A 30 15.35 3.85 9.54
N LYS A 31 16.64 3.74 9.89
CA LYS A 31 17.14 2.68 10.78
C LYS A 31 16.46 2.75 12.15
N LYS A 32 16.27 3.95 12.71
CA LYS A 32 15.56 4.19 13.97
C LYS A 32 14.09 3.77 13.88
N LEU A 33 13.39 4.15 12.81
CA LEU A 33 11.99 3.75 12.58
C LEU A 33 11.85 2.24 12.47
N LYS A 34 12.71 1.58 11.67
CA LYS A 34 12.72 0.13 11.51
C LYS A 34 13.00 -0.59 12.84
N ALA A 35 14.00 -0.15 13.59
CA ALA A 35 14.36 -0.75 14.88
C ALA A 35 13.19 -0.62 15.88
N ARG A 36 12.59 0.56 15.96
CA ARG A 36 11.42 0.80 16.80
C ARG A 36 10.24 -0.08 16.41
N ALA A 37 9.89 -0.14 15.12
CA ALA A 37 8.77 -0.95 14.65
C ALA A 37 8.96 -2.44 14.97
N ASN A 38 10.17 -2.98 14.75
CA ASN A 38 10.49 -4.38 15.09
C ASN A 38 10.52 -4.61 16.61
N GLY A 39 11.00 -3.65 17.40
CA GLY A 39 10.97 -3.75 18.86
C GLY A 39 9.55 -3.79 19.44
N GLU A 40 8.63 -2.96 18.93
CA GLU A 40 7.23 -2.93 19.36
C GLU A 40 6.50 -4.26 19.05
N ILE A 41 6.76 -4.91 17.90
CA ILE A 41 6.10 -6.18 17.56
C ILE A 41 6.66 -7.40 18.30
N ALA A 42 7.96 -7.37 18.64
CA ALA A 42 8.60 -8.46 19.37
C ALA A 42 8.04 -8.64 20.79
N GLY A 43 7.52 -7.56 21.38
CA GLY A 43 6.85 -7.59 22.68
C GLY A 43 5.35 -7.89 22.64
N ALA A 44 4.71 -7.82 21.47
CA ALA A 44 3.25 -7.83 21.33
C ALA A 44 2.69 -9.05 20.57
N THR A 45 3.50 -9.74 19.77
CA THR A 45 3.04 -10.85 18.92
C THR A 45 4.02 -12.01 18.91
N THR A 46 3.51 -13.25 18.95
CA THR A 46 4.25 -14.50 18.69
C THR A 46 4.63 -14.68 17.21
N ALA A 47 4.38 -13.68 16.37
CA ALA A 47 4.59 -13.75 14.94
C ALA A 47 6.05 -13.46 14.56
N THR A 48 6.64 -14.32 13.73
CA THR A 48 7.99 -14.22 13.15
C THR A 48 8.14 -13.11 12.08
N ALA A 49 7.17 -12.20 11.96
CA ALA A 49 7.14 -11.21 10.90
C ALA A 49 8.20 -10.12 11.13
N THR A 50 9.13 -9.95 10.18
CA THR A 50 10.14 -8.88 10.24
C THR A 50 9.66 -7.66 9.46
N ILE A 51 9.60 -6.50 10.12
CA ILE A 51 9.20 -5.24 9.47
C ILE A 51 10.36 -4.67 8.66
N SER A 52 10.08 -4.37 7.38
CA SER A 52 11.04 -3.74 6.47
C SER A 52 11.17 -2.23 6.72
N SER A 53 12.26 -1.63 6.23
CA SER A 53 12.46 -0.18 6.28
C SER A 53 11.33 0.59 5.61
N LEU A 54 10.87 0.10 4.45
CA LEU A 54 9.76 0.70 3.71
C LEU A 54 8.46 0.65 4.53
N GLN A 55 8.12 -0.52 5.08
CA GLN A 55 6.91 -0.68 5.92
C GLN A 55 6.95 0.24 7.14
N ALA A 56 8.10 0.38 7.80
CA ALA A 56 8.24 1.28 8.95
C ALA A 56 8.05 2.76 8.56
N VAL A 57 8.58 3.20 7.42
CA VAL A 57 8.41 4.58 6.93
C VAL A 57 6.97 4.85 6.49
N LEU A 58 6.35 3.95 5.72
CA LEU A 58 4.96 4.11 5.27
C LEU A 58 3.99 4.11 6.46
N ALA A 59 4.22 3.25 7.46
CA ALA A 59 3.44 3.25 8.70
C ALA A 59 3.60 4.58 9.46
N HIS A 60 4.81 5.12 9.54
CA HIS A 60 5.05 6.42 10.15
C HIS A 60 4.29 7.53 9.40
N LEU A 61 4.31 7.49 8.07
CA LEU A 61 3.59 8.44 7.22
C LEU A 61 2.08 8.33 7.40
N TRP A 62 1.54 7.12 7.42
CA TRP A 62 0.11 6.87 7.63
C TRP A 62 -0.36 7.46 8.96
N ARG A 63 0.37 7.17 10.05
CA ARG A 63 0.11 7.76 11.36
C ARG A 63 0.20 9.29 11.35
N ALA A 64 1.20 9.85 10.68
CA ALA A 64 1.37 11.29 10.58
C ALA A 64 0.22 11.97 9.81
N VAL A 65 -0.24 11.36 8.72
CA VAL A 65 -1.35 11.87 7.90
C VAL A 65 -2.67 11.83 8.67
N CYS A 66 -2.97 10.73 9.38
CA CYS A 66 -4.17 10.65 10.21
C CYS A 66 -4.22 11.78 11.26
N ARG A 67 -3.10 12.01 11.96
CA ARG A 67 -2.98 13.10 12.94
C ARG A 67 -3.09 14.48 12.32
N ALA A 68 -2.40 14.71 11.19
CA ALA A 68 -2.40 16.01 10.51
C ALA A 68 -3.80 16.39 10.00
N ARG A 69 -4.58 15.40 9.56
CA ARG A 69 -5.97 15.56 9.12
C ARG A 69 -6.98 15.65 10.27
N ARG A 70 -6.56 15.39 11.51
CA ARG A 70 -7.43 15.37 12.71
C ARG A 70 -8.67 14.50 12.50
N LEU A 71 -8.47 13.33 11.89
CA LEU A 71 -9.57 12.40 11.63
C LEU A 71 -10.18 11.89 12.94
N ALA A 72 -11.48 11.59 12.94
CA ALA A 72 -12.16 11.01 14.09
C ALA A 72 -11.60 9.62 14.39
N ARG A 73 -11.55 9.24 15.67
CA ARG A 73 -10.92 7.97 16.10
C ARG A 73 -11.63 6.76 15.52
N GLU A 74 -12.95 6.86 15.34
CA GLU A 74 -13.84 5.83 14.82
C GLU A 74 -13.77 5.74 13.28
N GLN A 75 -13.17 6.72 12.61
CA GLN A 75 -13.10 6.77 11.16
C GLN A 75 -12.21 5.66 10.63
N ALA A 76 -12.74 4.88 9.67
CA ALA A 76 -11.96 3.92 8.90
C ALA A 76 -10.97 4.66 7.98
N THR A 77 -9.74 4.18 7.96
CA THR A 77 -8.67 4.63 7.07
C THR A 77 -7.99 3.42 6.45
N PHE A 78 -7.42 3.61 5.26
CA PHE A 78 -6.64 2.56 4.61
C PHE A 78 -5.34 3.10 4.05
N TYR A 79 -4.41 2.19 3.78
CA TYR A 79 -3.18 2.45 3.07
C TYR A 79 -3.03 1.43 1.94
N SER A 80 -2.86 1.93 0.72
CA SER A 80 -2.61 1.11 -0.46
C SER A 80 -1.10 0.98 -0.68
N VAL A 81 -0.61 -0.26 -0.72
CA VAL A 81 0.81 -0.57 -0.98
C VAL A 81 0.91 -1.28 -2.32
N VAL A 82 1.77 -0.79 -3.19
CA VAL A 82 2.04 -1.43 -4.47
C VAL A 82 3.00 -2.61 -4.27
N VAL A 83 2.59 -3.78 -4.74
CA VAL A 83 3.33 -5.04 -4.65
C VAL A 83 3.74 -5.45 -6.05
N GLY A 84 5.05 -5.42 -6.34
CA GLY A 84 5.56 -5.88 -7.63
C GLY A 84 5.43 -7.39 -7.81
N CYS A 85 4.94 -7.84 -8.96
CA CYS A 85 4.71 -9.26 -9.26
C CYS A 85 5.91 -9.93 -9.94
N ARG A 86 6.86 -9.14 -10.45
CA ARG A 86 8.08 -9.64 -11.10
C ARG A 86 8.88 -10.51 -10.12
N GLY A 87 9.16 -11.74 -10.50
CA GLY A 87 9.86 -12.72 -9.66
C GLY A 87 9.00 -13.33 -8.55
N ARG A 88 7.73 -12.93 -8.41
CA ARG A 88 6.73 -13.57 -7.52
C ARG A 88 5.75 -14.45 -8.28
N VAL A 89 5.51 -14.13 -9.55
CA VAL A 89 4.60 -14.85 -10.43
C VAL A 89 5.42 -15.49 -11.56
N PRO A 90 5.25 -16.78 -11.85
CA PRO A 90 5.87 -17.42 -13.00
C PRO A 90 5.39 -16.81 -14.31
N GLY A 91 6.21 -16.93 -15.36
CA GLY A 91 5.80 -16.52 -16.70
C GLY A 91 5.93 -15.02 -17.02
N ILE A 92 6.38 -14.18 -16.08
CA ILE A 92 6.76 -12.78 -16.39
C ILE A 92 8.22 -12.74 -16.87
N PRO A 93 8.51 -12.40 -18.14
CA PRO A 93 9.88 -12.35 -18.64
C PRO A 93 10.71 -11.26 -17.94
N PRO A 94 12.03 -11.45 -17.75
CA PRO A 94 12.91 -10.43 -17.17
C PRO A 94 12.88 -9.08 -17.91
N GLY A 95 12.64 -9.10 -19.23
CA GLY A 95 12.54 -7.91 -20.08
C GLY A 95 11.16 -7.28 -20.17
N TYR A 96 10.17 -7.73 -19.39
CA TYR A 96 8.81 -7.21 -19.47
C TYR A 96 8.70 -5.77 -18.94
N VAL A 97 8.37 -4.84 -19.84
CA VAL A 97 8.26 -3.39 -19.58
C VAL A 97 6.85 -2.92 -19.22
N GLY A 98 5.84 -3.78 -19.30
CA GLY A 98 4.46 -3.42 -18.94
C GLY A 98 4.21 -3.37 -17.44
N ASN A 99 2.96 -3.11 -17.04
CA ASN A 99 2.57 -3.16 -15.62
C ASN A 99 2.57 -4.61 -15.12
N ALA A 100 3.27 -4.83 -14.00
CA ALA A 100 3.33 -6.13 -13.30
C ALA A 100 3.35 -5.87 -11.80
N MET A 101 2.20 -5.45 -11.28
CA MET A 101 2.00 -5.09 -9.89
C MET A 101 0.55 -5.33 -9.50
N VAL A 102 0.32 -5.55 -8.21
CA VAL A 102 -1.00 -5.52 -7.58
C VAL A 102 -1.00 -4.52 -6.43
N ILE A 103 -2.18 -4.11 -5.98
CA ILE A 103 -2.36 -3.21 -4.85
C ILE A 103 -2.78 -4.03 -3.63
N GLY A 104 -1.93 -4.09 -2.61
CA GLY A 104 -2.31 -4.56 -1.28
C GLY A 104 -2.98 -3.43 -0.50
N LYS A 105 -4.04 -3.74 0.24
CA LYS A 105 -4.78 -2.76 1.05
C LYS A 105 -4.69 -3.13 2.53
N ALA A 106 -4.16 -2.22 3.35
CA ALA A 106 -4.23 -2.31 4.80
C ALA A 106 -5.36 -1.39 5.30
N GLU A 107 -6.23 -1.89 6.16
CA GLU A 107 -7.35 -1.13 6.72
C GLU A 107 -7.30 -1.13 8.25
N ALA A 108 -7.66 -0.01 8.86
CA ALA A 108 -7.73 0.15 10.30
C ALA A 108 -8.60 1.37 10.66
N THR A 109 -8.97 1.50 11.93
CA THR A 109 -9.50 2.77 12.44
C THR A 109 -8.36 3.73 12.77
N VAL A 110 -8.64 5.04 12.77
CA VAL A 110 -7.65 6.04 13.20
C VAL A 110 -7.25 5.82 14.66
N GLY A 111 -8.21 5.46 15.52
CA GLY A 111 -7.96 5.12 16.92
C GLY A 111 -6.94 3.98 17.07
N ASP A 112 -7.10 2.90 16.30
CA ASP A 112 -6.15 1.78 16.29
C ASP A 112 -4.74 2.21 15.87
N ILE A 113 -4.64 3.01 14.80
CA ILE A 113 -3.38 3.50 14.23
C ILE A 113 -2.63 4.40 15.23
N GLU A 114 -3.36 5.14 16.06
CA GLU A 114 -2.78 5.99 17.09
C GLU A 114 -2.34 5.18 18.32
N GLU A 115 -3.23 4.33 18.86
CA GLU A 115 -3.04 3.60 20.12
C GLU A 115 -2.08 2.41 20.00
N LYS A 116 -2.17 1.61 18.94
CA LYS A 116 -1.43 0.34 18.82
C LYS A 116 0.02 0.50 18.38
N GLY A 117 0.44 1.74 18.10
CA GLY A 117 1.84 2.06 17.85
C GLY A 117 2.31 1.89 16.41
N LEU A 118 3.61 2.13 16.21
CA LEU A 118 4.25 2.08 14.90
C LEU A 118 4.42 0.64 14.42
N GLY A 119 4.83 -0.27 15.30
CA GLY A 119 5.05 -1.67 15.01
C GLY A 119 3.78 -2.34 14.50
N TRP A 120 2.67 -2.18 15.23
CA TRP A 120 1.37 -2.72 14.80
C TRP A 120 0.91 -2.14 13.46
N THR A 121 1.04 -0.82 13.27
CA THR A 121 0.68 -0.19 11.98
C THR A 121 1.52 -0.74 10.83
N ALA A 122 2.83 -0.90 11.04
CA ALA A 122 3.72 -1.48 10.04
C ALA A 122 3.43 -2.96 9.80
N TRP A 123 2.97 -3.68 10.81
CA TRP A 123 2.52 -5.06 10.70
C TRP A 123 1.28 -5.21 9.83
N GLN A 124 0.31 -4.28 9.88
CA GLN A 124 -0.81 -4.28 8.94
C GLN A 124 -0.35 -4.14 7.48
N LEU A 125 0.63 -3.26 7.22
CA LEU A 125 1.24 -3.15 5.89
C LEU A 125 1.99 -4.42 5.50
N ASN A 126 2.66 -5.07 6.46
CA ASN A 126 3.33 -6.35 6.23
C ASN A 126 2.34 -7.44 5.83
N ARG A 127 1.21 -7.54 6.52
CA ARG A 127 0.13 -8.46 6.17
C ARG A 127 -0.48 -8.15 4.80
N ALA A 128 -0.72 -6.89 4.49
CA ALA A 128 -1.27 -6.50 3.19
C ALA A 128 -0.32 -6.86 2.02
N VAL A 129 1.00 -6.85 2.26
CA VAL A 129 1.99 -7.32 1.28
C VAL A 129 2.08 -8.85 1.26
N ALA A 130 1.98 -9.51 2.41
CA ALA A 130 2.07 -10.96 2.55
C ALA A 130 0.79 -11.68 2.10
N SER A 131 -0.36 -10.99 2.09
CA SER A 131 -1.61 -11.49 1.52
C SER A 131 -1.62 -11.50 0.00
N PHE A 132 -0.47 -11.22 -0.64
CA PHE A 132 -0.28 -11.48 -2.05
C PHE A 132 -0.50 -12.97 -2.31
N ASP A 133 -1.50 -13.29 -3.11
CA ASP A 133 -1.82 -14.64 -3.56
C ASP A 133 -1.73 -14.70 -5.09
N GLU A 134 -0.82 -15.55 -5.56
CA GLU A 134 -0.59 -15.79 -6.99
C GLU A 134 -1.82 -16.42 -7.66
N ALA A 135 -2.51 -17.33 -6.98
CA ALA A 135 -3.66 -18.05 -7.54
C ALA A 135 -4.82 -17.08 -7.75
N ALA A 136 -5.17 -16.31 -6.72
CA ALA A 136 -6.19 -15.27 -6.81
C ALA A 136 -5.86 -14.20 -7.87
N MET A 137 -4.58 -13.85 -8.01
CA MET A 137 -4.16 -12.89 -9.04
C MET A 137 -4.32 -13.47 -10.45
N SER A 138 -3.94 -14.73 -10.67
CA SER A 138 -4.07 -15.39 -11.97
C SER A 138 -5.53 -15.53 -12.37
N GLU A 139 -6.40 -15.94 -11.44
CA GLU A 139 -7.85 -15.98 -11.63
C GLU A 139 -8.43 -14.60 -11.92
N SER A 140 -8.02 -13.57 -11.17
CA SER A 140 -8.45 -12.19 -11.41
C SER A 140 -8.04 -11.68 -12.80
N LEU A 141 -6.84 -12.04 -13.26
CA LEU A 141 -6.36 -11.70 -14.59
C LEU A 141 -7.16 -12.41 -15.68
N GLU A 142 -7.41 -13.72 -15.52
CA GLU A 142 -8.26 -14.48 -16.44
C GLU A 142 -9.68 -13.91 -16.51
N GLN A 143 -10.25 -13.53 -15.37
CA GLN A 143 -11.55 -12.89 -15.30
C GLN A 143 -11.55 -11.53 -16.01
N TRP A 144 -10.53 -10.70 -15.78
CA TRP A 144 -10.39 -9.40 -16.45
C TRP A 144 -10.23 -9.54 -17.97
N VAL A 145 -9.54 -10.58 -18.45
CA VAL A 145 -9.43 -10.88 -19.90
C VAL A 145 -10.80 -11.25 -20.48
N ARG A 146 -11.64 -11.96 -19.71
CA ARG A 146 -13.00 -12.34 -20.15
C ARG A 146 -13.98 -11.16 -20.12
N ASP A 147 -13.92 -10.35 -19.08
CA ASP A 147 -14.81 -9.21 -18.84
C ASP A 147 -14.02 -8.02 -18.26
N PRO A 148 -13.43 -7.18 -19.12
CA PRO A 148 -12.54 -6.12 -18.67
C PRO A 148 -13.34 -4.95 -18.08
N ASP A 149 -13.16 -4.74 -16.77
CA ASP A 149 -13.61 -3.52 -16.09
C ASP A 149 -12.47 -2.48 -16.10
N PHE A 150 -12.81 -1.27 -16.54
CA PHE A 150 -11.89 -0.13 -16.66
C PHE A 150 -12.18 0.95 -15.60
N VAL A 151 -13.10 0.71 -14.67
CA VAL A 151 -13.53 1.71 -13.70
C VAL A 151 -12.81 1.54 -12.36
N SER A 152 -11.85 2.44 -12.09
CA SER A 152 -11.39 2.78 -10.74
C SER A 152 -10.95 4.24 -10.66
#